data_AF-A0A836RI93-F1
#
_entry.id   AF-A0A836RI93-F1
#
_cell.length_a   1.000
_cell.length_b   1.000
_cell.length_c   1.000
_cell.angle_alpha   90.00
_cell.angle_beta   90.00
_cell.angle_gamma   90.00
#
_symmetry.space_group_name_H-M   'P 1'
#
loop_
_entity.id
_entity.type
_entity.pdbx_description
1 polymer ?
#
loop_
_entity_poly.entity_id
_entity_poly.type
_entity_poly.pdbx_seq_one_letter_code
_entity_poly.pdbx_strand_id
1 'polypeptide(L)'
;MPPVVVSNPLFVPCPDQETVWERTVDVLHAYHFPVVRENRLEGVIETGYKVGSGVLEPWHYDSVGLEERVESSLQSIRRRVVINVAPADGGFLIGVEALKELEDAPGAMPNAPGAATFSENAPLRRNLGRVVERPDRHSEWIALGRDFRLEQSLLAAIQRSFGQ
;
A
#
# COMPACT_ATOMS: atom_id res chain seq x y z
N MET A 1 6.03 -22.07 12.27
CA MET A 1 5.15 -22.86 11.38
C MET A 1 5.30 -22.30 9.97
N PRO A 2 5.16 -23.06 8.88
CA PRO A 2 5.13 -22.45 7.55
C PRO A 2 3.94 -21.46 7.48
N PRO A 3 4.07 -20.31 6.80
CA PRO A 3 2.99 -19.36 6.69
C PRO A 3 1.80 -20.03 6.00
N VAL A 4 0.63 -20.01 6.64
CA VAL A 4 -0.62 -20.51 6.05
C VAL A 4 -0.95 -19.60 4.89
N VAL A 5 -0.82 -20.10 3.67
CA VAL A 5 -1.24 -19.39 2.47
C VAL A 5 -2.75 -19.53 2.34
N VAL A 6 -3.44 -18.40 2.39
CA VAL A 6 -4.89 -18.28 2.22
C VAL A 6 -5.19 -17.91 0.78
N SER A 7 -6.17 -18.58 0.20
CA SER A 7 -6.66 -18.27 -1.15
C SER A 7 -7.18 -16.84 -1.24
N ASN A 8 -6.86 -16.17 -2.34
CA ASN A 8 -7.41 -14.86 -2.69
C ASN A 8 -8.15 -15.01 -4.03
N PRO A 9 -9.49 -14.92 -4.06
CA PRO A 9 -10.40 -14.55 -2.98
C PRO A 9 -10.63 -15.66 -1.92
N LEU A 10 -10.90 -15.26 -0.68
CA LEU A 10 -11.25 -16.12 0.46
C LEU A 10 -12.77 -16.31 0.52
N PHE A 11 -13.24 -17.55 0.56
CA PHE A 11 -14.65 -17.86 0.81
C PHE A 11 -14.97 -17.85 2.31
N VAL A 12 -16.03 -17.15 2.69
CA VAL A 12 -16.55 -17.07 4.05
C VAL A 12 -18.01 -17.53 4.07
N PRO A 13 -18.34 -18.61 4.80
CA PRO A 13 -19.71 -19.10 4.94
C PRO A 13 -20.48 -18.29 5.97
N CYS A 14 -20.89 -17.07 5.61
CA CYS A 14 -21.71 -16.21 6.46
C CYS A 14 -22.99 -15.82 5.71
N PRO A 15 -24.18 -15.99 6.31
CA PRO A 15 -25.45 -15.69 5.64
C PRO A 15 -25.76 -14.18 5.56
N ASP A 16 -25.09 -13.36 6.37
CA ASP A 16 -25.39 -11.95 6.52
C ASP A 16 -24.26 -11.05 6.02
N GLN A 17 -24.56 -10.16 5.07
CA GLN A 17 -23.57 -9.27 4.46
C GLN A 17 -23.04 -8.24 5.47
N GLU A 18 -23.89 -7.75 6.37
CA GLU A 18 -23.52 -6.72 7.33
C GLU A 18 -22.47 -7.26 8.31
N THR A 19 -22.68 -8.47 8.84
CA THR A 19 -21.71 -9.17 9.68
C THR A 19 -20.36 -9.35 8.98
N VAL A 20 -20.37 -9.71 7.68
CA VAL A 20 -19.12 -9.84 6.92
C VAL A 20 -18.41 -8.51 6.78
N TRP A 21 -19.18 -7.46 6.49
CA TRP A 21 -18.67 -6.10 6.33
C TRP A 21 -18.02 -5.59 7.62
N GLU A 22 -18.74 -5.65 8.73
CA GLU A 22 -18.26 -5.18 10.03
C GLU A 22 -16.99 -5.92 10.47
N ARG A 23 -16.98 -7.26 10.39
CA ARG A 23 -15.78 -8.04 10.74
C ARG A 23 -14.58 -7.72 9.84
N THR A 24 -14.83 -7.41 8.57
CA THR A 24 -13.76 -7.01 7.63
C THR A 24 -13.19 -5.64 8.00
N VAL A 25 -14.06 -4.68 8.33
CA VAL A 25 -13.68 -3.34 8.80
C VAL A 25 -12.93 -3.42 10.14
N ASP A 26 -13.37 -4.25 11.08
CA ASP A 26 -12.69 -4.47 12.35
C ASP A 26 -11.26 -5.00 12.17
N VAL A 27 -11.06 -5.91 11.21
CA VAL A 27 -9.70 -6.36 10.86
C VAL A 27 -8.87 -5.21 10.30
N LEU A 28 -9.40 -4.39 9.39
CA LEU A 28 -8.67 -3.22 8.87
C LEU A 28 -8.29 -2.24 10.00
N HIS A 29 -9.19 -2.00 10.94
CA HIS A 29 -8.94 -1.17 12.12
C HIS A 29 -7.89 -1.76 13.05
N ALA A 30 -7.86 -3.08 13.25
CA ALA A 30 -6.82 -3.76 14.03
C ALA A 30 -5.42 -3.59 13.43
N TYR A 31 -5.33 -3.44 12.11
CA TYR A 31 -4.08 -3.11 11.41
C TYR A 31 -3.84 -1.59 11.30
N HIS A 32 -4.66 -0.77 11.97
CA HIS A 32 -4.59 0.69 11.95
C HIS A 32 -4.65 1.30 10.54
N PHE A 33 -5.38 0.67 9.61
CA PHE A 33 -5.65 1.29 8.31
C PHE A 33 -6.88 2.20 8.43
N PRO A 34 -6.76 3.50 8.08
CA PRO A 34 -7.92 4.38 8.05
C PRO A 34 -8.80 4.02 6.85
N VAL A 35 -10.07 3.73 7.10
CA VAL A 35 -11.04 3.50 6.02
C VAL A 35 -11.47 4.85 5.45
N VAL A 36 -11.29 5.05 4.13
CA VAL A 36 -11.59 6.33 3.46
C VAL A 36 -12.84 6.23 2.62
N ARG A 37 -13.11 5.06 2.04
CA ARG A 37 -14.29 4.83 1.21
C ARG A 37 -14.88 3.46 1.50
N GLU A 38 -16.19 3.46 1.74
CA GLU A 38 -17.00 2.27 1.95
C GLU A 38 -18.17 2.32 0.99
N ASN A 39 -18.24 1.36 0.07
CA ASN A 39 -19.42 1.18 -0.76
C ASN A 39 -20.01 -0.21 -0.60
N ARG A 40 -21.04 -0.31 0.27
CA ARG A 40 -21.77 -1.56 0.55
C ARG A 40 -22.49 -2.14 -0.68
N LEU A 41 -22.89 -1.30 -1.63
CA LEU A 41 -23.58 -1.74 -2.84
C LEU A 41 -22.61 -2.32 -3.87
N GLU A 42 -21.43 -1.72 -4.00
CA GLU A 42 -20.37 -2.23 -4.89
C GLU A 42 -19.56 -3.36 -4.23
N GLY A 43 -19.65 -3.53 -2.91
CA GLY A 43 -18.86 -4.51 -2.18
C GLY A 43 -17.42 -4.06 -1.91
N VAL A 44 -17.10 -2.78 -2.05
CA VAL A 44 -15.71 -2.29 -2.03
C VAL A 44 -15.41 -1.46 -0.78
N ILE A 45 -14.34 -1.83 -0.08
CA ILE A 45 -13.76 -1.07 1.03
C ILE A 45 -12.37 -0.62 0.61
N GLU A 46 -12.13 0.69 0.63
CA GLU A 46 -10.83 1.27 0.31
C GLU A 46 -10.27 2.04 1.51
N THR A 47 -9.02 1.76 1.82
CA THR A 47 -8.31 2.48 2.89
C THR A 47 -7.58 3.70 2.33
N GLY A 48 -7.26 4.62 3.22
CA GLY A 48 -6.26 5.65 2.96
C GLY A 48 -4.86 5.07 2.88
N TYR A 49 -3.92 5.90 2.45
CA TYR A 49 -2.51 5.56 2.50
C TYR A 49 -2.02 5.57 3.95
N LYS A 50 -1.48 4.44 4.40
CA LYS A 50 -0.72 4.33 5.65
C LYS A 50 0.77 4.36 5.30
N VAL A 51 1.48 5.38 5.74
CA VAL A 51 2.96 5.39 5.67
C VAL A 51 3.45 4.30 6.62
N GLY A 52 4.17 3.33 6.07
CA GLY A 52 4.75 2.23 6.81
C GLY A 52 5.93 2.73 7.62
N SER A 53 5.80 2.68 8.95
CA SER A 53 6.96 2.50 9.81
C SER A 53 7.49 1.10 9.50
N GLY A 54 8.52 1.04 8.64
CA GLY A 54 8.92 -0.20 7.97
C GLY A 54 9.20 -1.35 8.93
N VAL A 55 8.87 -2.59 8.56
CA VAL A 55 9.42 -3.83 9.19
C VAL A 55 9.14 -3.99 10.71
N LEU A 56 8.44 -3.06 11.35
CA LEU A 56 8.39 -2.89 12.80
C LEU A 56 6.98 -2.92 13.38
N GLU A 57 6.17 -3.88 12.96
CA GLU A 57 5.01 -4.33 13.73
C GLU A 57 5.28 -5.72 14.32
N PRO A 58 6.23 -5.86 15.29
CA PRO A 58 6.56 -7.13 15.97
C PRO A 58 5.40 -7.73 16.79
N TRP A 59 4.27 -7.02 16.91
CA TRP A 59 3.05 -7.51 17.58
C TRP A 59 2.15 -8.38 16.69
N HIS A 60 2.50 -8.59 15.43
CA HIS A 60 2.07 -9.81 14.75
C HIS A 60 2.94 -10.97 15.25
N TYR A 61 2.34 -11.81 16.10
CA TYR A 61 2.92 -13.02 16.69
C TYR A 61 3.19 -14.11 15.62
N ASP A 62 4.00 -13.79 14.60
CA ASP A 62 4.60 -14.80 13.74
C ASP A 62 6.01 -14.34 13.36
N SER A 63 6.92 -14.65 14.29
CA SER A 63 8.38 -14.76 14.17
C SER A 63 8.99 -14.43 12.79
N VAL A 64 9.56 -13.23 12.66
CA VAL A 64 10.59 -12.96 11.64
C VAL A 64 11.83 -12.43 12.35
N GLY A 65 12.96 -13.10 12.10
CA GLY A 65 14.22 -13.02 12.83
C GLY A 65 14.82 -11.62 12.94
N LEU A 66 15.52 -11.42 14.05
CA LEU A 66 16.04 -10.16 14.58
C LEU A 66 17.33 -9.64 13.91
N GLU A 67 17.77 -10.18 12.77
CA GLU A 67 19.15 -9.95 12.29
C GLU A 67 19.29 -9.06 11.04
N GLU A 68 18.20 -8.52 10.49
CA GLU A 68 18.22 -7.56 9.37
C GLU A 68 17.47 -6.27 9.74
N ARG A 69 17.84 -5.68 10.87
CA ARG A 69 17.60 -4.26 11.14
C ARG A 69 18.94 -3.56 11.08
N VAL A 70 19.08 -2.57 10.20
CA VAL A 70 19.34 -1.16 10.63
C VAL A 70 19.73 -0.25 9.46
N GLU A 71 20.22 -0.70 8.29
CA GLU A 71 21.02 0.24 7.47
C GLU A 71 20.50 0.77 6.11
N SER A 72 19.27 0.51 5.63
CA SER A 72 18.79 1.22 4.40
C SER A 72 17.29 1.10 4.04
N SER A 73 16.39 1.78 4.76
CA SER A 73 15.00 1.99 4.29
C SER A 73 14.37 3.27 4.84
N LEU A 74 15.13 4.37 4.86
CA LEU A 74 14.62 5.70 5.25
C LEU A 74 13.69 6.34 4.21
N GLN A 75 13.51 5.73 3.04
CA GLN A 75 12.47 6.18 2.11
C GLN A 75 11.10 5.73 2.61
N SER A 76 10.17 6.68 2.78
CA SER A 76 8.81 6.40 3.24
C SER A 76 8.15 5.46 2.24
N ILE A 77 7.77 4.26 2.68
CA ILE A 77 6.91 3.37 1.90
C ILE A 77 5.50 3.58 2.42
N ARG A 78 4.53 3.86 1.56
CA ARG A 78 3.11 3.89 1.94
C ARG A 78 2.36 2.70 1.35
N ARG A 79 1.31 2.27 2.03
CA ARG A 79 0.46 1.16 1.62
C ARG A 79 -1.00 1.57 1.61
N ARG A 80 -1.75 1.06 0.65
CA ARG A 80 -3.20 1.20 0.55
C ARG A 80 -3.79 -0.19 0.37
N VAL A 81 -4.91 -0.46 1.02
CA VAL A 81 -5.62 -1.73 0.90
C VAL A 81 -6.98 -1.48 0.25
N VAL A 82 -7.32 -2.34 -0.70
CA VAL A 82 -8.64 -2.42 -1.31
C VAL A 82 -9.17 -3.82 -1.03
N ILE A 83 -10.36 -3.90 -0.45
CA ILE A 83 -11.05 -5.15 -0.20
C ILE A 83 -12.32 -5.18 -1.04
N ASN A 84 -12.53 -6.29 -1.74
CA ASN A 84 -13.74 -6.57 -2.51
C ASN A 84 -14.52 -7.70 -1.86
N VAL A 85 -15.81 -7.49 -1.61
CA VAL A 85 -16.74 -8.43 -0.98
C VAL A 85 -17.83 -8.73 -1.99
N ALA A 86 -17.77 -9.93 -2.58
CA ALA A 86 -18.74 -10.39 -3.57
C ALA A 86 -19.62 -11.50 -2.99
N PRO A 87 -20.95 -11.48 -3.23
CA PRO A 87 -21.82 -12.57 -2.83
C PRO A 87 -21.49 -13.85 -3.61
N ALA A 88 -21.58 -15.00 -2.95
CA ALA A 88 -21.39 -16.32 -3.54
C ALA A 88 -22.44 -17.31 -3.00
N ASP A 89 -22.61 -18.46 -3.65
CA ASP A 89 -23.50 -19.52 -3.18
C ASP A 89 -23.12 -19.96 -1.75
N GLY A 90 -23.99 -19.65 -0.79
CA GLY A 90 -23.79 -20.00 0.62
C GLY A 90 -22.87 -19.07 1.42
N GLY A 91 -22.47 -17.91 0.89
CA GLY A 91 -21.64 -16.96 1.64
C GLY A 91 -21.11 -15.79 0.82
N PHE A 92 -19.90 -15.35 1.14
CA PHE A 92 -19.23 -14.23 0.48
C PHE A 92 -17.79 -14.58 0.11
N LEU A 93 -17.32 -14.04 -1.00
CA LEU A 93 -15.94 -14.07 -1.46
C LEU A 93 -15.28 -12.73 -1.12
N ILE A 94 -14.19 -12.79 -0.36
CA ILE A 94 -13.43 -11.63 0.07
C ILE A 94 -12.08 -11.62 -0.67
N GLY A 95 -11.92 -10.66 -1.58
CA GLY A 95 -10.66 -10.36 -2.24
C GLY A 95 -9.92 -9.24 -1.53
N VAL A 96 -8.61 -9.39 -1.32
CA VAL A 96 -7.77 -8.35 -0.70
C VAL A 96 -6.64 -7.98 -1.66
N GLU A 97 -6.48 -6.70 -1.91
CA GLU A 97 -5.39 -6.13 -2.71
C GLU A 97 -4.66 -5.08 -1.89
N ALA A 98 -3.38 -5.31 -1.61
CA ALA A 98 -2.56 -4.35 -0.89
C ALA A 98 -1.54 -3.72 -1.84
N LEU A 99 -1.67 -2.44 -2.12
CA LEU A 99 -0.81 -1.68 -3.01
C LEU A 99 0.29 -0.99 -2.21
N LYS A 100 1.54 -1.16 -2.64
CA LYS A 100 2.73 -0.56 -2.04
C LYS A 100 3.26 0.54 -2.95
N GLU A 101 3.61 1.68 -2.37
CA GLU A 101 4.22 2.82 -3.07
C GLU A 101 5.43 3.31 -2.27
N LEU A 102 6.48 3.75 -2.97
CA LEU A 102 7.74 4.23 -2.42
C LEU A 102 7.90 5.72 -2.67
N GLU A 103 8.28 6.49 -1.67
CA GLU A 103 8.57 7.91 -1.83
C GLU A 103 9.80 8.13 -2.74
N ASP A 104 9.61 8.87 -3.83
CA ASP A 104 10.67 9.34 -4.72
C ASP A 104 11.34 10.58 -4.10
N ALA A 105 12.24 10.34 -3.14
CA ALA A 105 13.01 11.42 -2.54
C ALA A 105 13.97 12.02 -3.59
N PRO A 106 13.90 13.33 -3.89
CA PRO A 106 14.86 13.95 -4.80
C PRO A 106 16.25 13.80 -4.21
N GLY A 107 17.15 13.19 -5.00
CA GLY A 107 18.53 12.95 -4.61
C GLY A 107 19.20 14.21 -4.03
N ALA A 108 20.04 13.98 -3.02
CA ALA A 108 20.82 14.97 -2.29
C ALA A 108 20.98 16.32 -3.00
N MET A 109 20.55 17.39 -2.33
CA MET A 109 20.60 18.77 -2.82
C MET A 109 21.86 19.09 -3.63
N PRO A 110 21.78 19.76 -4.79
CA PRO A 110 22.95 20.29 -5.49
C PRO A 110 23.62 21.46 -4.73
N ASN A 111 23.12 21.83 -3.54
CA ASN A 111 23.71 22.85 -2.67
C ASN A 111 24.93 22.30 -1.89
N ALA A 112 25.85 21.65 -2.60
CA ALA A 112 27.24 21.66 -2.16
C ALA A 112 27.78 23.08 -2.44
N PRO A 113 28.34 23.79 -1.45
CA PRO A 113 29.01 25.07 -1.71
C PRO A 113 30.19 24.82 -2.66
N GLY A 114 30.00 25.15 -3.95
CA GLY A 114 30.97 24.85 -5.02
C GLY A 114 30.37 24.63 -6.41
N ALA A 115 29.06 24.47 -6.56
CA ALA A 115 28.42 24.24 -7.86
C ALA A 115 28.24 25.51 -8.75
N ALA A 116 29.14 26.49 -8.63
CA ALA A 116 29.18 27.64 -9.53
C ALA A 116 30.09 27.33 -10.72
N THR A 117 29.55 26.68 -11.75
CA THR A 117 30.22 26.64 -13.06
C THR A 117 29.55 27.71 -13.93
N PHE A 118 30.13 28.91 -13.97
CA PHE A 118 29.72 29.93 -14.94
C PHE A 118 30.15 29.48 -16.33
N SER A 119 29.19 29.17 -17.21
CA SER A 119 29.46 28.93 -18.62
C SER A 119 29.33 30.25 -19.38
N GLU A 120 30.45 30.95 -19.54
CA GLU A 120 30.58 32.16 -20.35
C GLU A 120 30.68 31.78 -21.84
N ASN A 121 29.52 31.64 -22.51
CA ASN A 121 29.34 31.88 -23.95
C ASN A 121 27.92 31.49 -24.41
N ALA A 122 27.06 32.48 -24.67
CA ALA A 122 25.74 32.27 -25.23
C ALA A 122 25.61 32.98 -26.60
N PRO A 123 25.44 32.25 -27.70
CA PRO A 123 24.80 32.80 -28.89
C PRO A 123 23.28 32.61 -28.83
N LEU A 124 22.55 33.72 -28.95
CA LEU A 124 21.08 33.76 -29.03
C LEU A 124 20.57 32.88 -30.17
N ARG A 125 19.87 31.78 -29.85
CA ARG A 125 19.03 31.03 -30.79
C ARG A 125 17.55 31.30 -30.51
N ARG A 126 16.92 32.09 -31.38
CA ARG A 126 15.47 32.26 -31.48
C ARG A 126 14.89 31.29 -32.51
N ASN A 127 14.13 30.27 -32.10
CA ASN A 127 12.87 29.83 -32.72
C ASN A 127 12.26 28.66 -31.94
N LEU A 128 11.16 28.89 -31.22
CA LEU A 128 9.75 28.52 -31.55
C LEU A 128 9.45 27.01 -31.49
N GLY A 129 8.49 26.66 -30.63
CA GLY A 129 7.69 25.46 -30.79
C GLY A 129 8.20 24.19 -30.09
N ARG A 130 8.46 24.26 -28.79
CA ARG A 130 8.28 23.08 -27.94
C ARG A 130 7.59 23.53 -26.67
N VAL A 131 6.26 23.48 -26.68
CA VAL A 131 5.54 23.12 -25.47
C VAL A 131 6.06 21.71 -25.16
N VAL A 132 7.20 21.64 -24.47
CA VAL A 132 7.46 20.50 -23.63
C VAL A 132 6.34 20.63 -22.63
N GLU A 133 5.26 19.87 -22.86
CA GLU A 133 4.38 19.43 -21.79
C GLU A 133 5.35 19.04 -20.70
N ARG A 134 5.44 19.92 -19.71
CA ARG A 134 6.21 19.68 -18.51
C ARG A 134 5.61 18.37 -18.03
N PRO A 135 6.30 17.21 -18.10
CA PRO A 135 5.76 16.06 -17.41
C PRO A 135 5.59 16.57 -16.00
N ASP A 136 4.36 16.56 -15.51
CA ASP A 136 3.99 17.05 -14.20
C ASP A 136 5.01 16.47 -13.22
N ARG A 137 6.02 17.28 -12.90
CA ARG A 137 7.03 16.91 -11.93
C ARG A 137 6.26 16.74 -10.64
N HIS A 138 6.61 15.69 -9.90
CA HIS A 138 6.09 15.34 -8.58
C HIS A 138 4.92 14.33 -8.56
N SER A 139 5.05 13.18 -9.24
CA SER A 139 4.58 11.96 -8.59
C SER A 139 5.65 11.58 -7.56
N GLU A 140 5.54 12.11 -6.35
CA GLU A 140 6.46 11.85 -5.23
C GLU A 140 6.44 10.38 -4.78
N TRP A 141 5.67 9.51 -5.45
CA TRP A 141 5.42 8.14 -5.05
C TRP A 141 5.48 7.19 -6.25
N ILE A 142 6.38 6.22 -6.20
CA ILE A 142 6.59 5.19 -7.20
C ILE A 142 5.80 3.94 -6.80
N ALA A 143 4.90 3.47 -7.66
CA ALA A 143 4.16 2.23 -7.42
C ALA A 143 5.11 1.01 -7.43
N LEU A 144 5.18 0.29 -6.32
CA LEU A 144 5.96 -0.94 -6.16
C LEU A 144 5.13 -2.21 -6.43
N GLY A 145 3.82 -2.06 -6.67
CA GLY A 145 2.91 -3.18 -6.94
C GLY A 145 2.26 -3.75 -5.69
N ARG A 146 1.85 -5.03 -5.76
CA ARG A 146 1.08 -5.70 -4.71
C ARG A 146 1.98 -6.25 -3.58
N ASP A 147 1.62 -5.99 -2.34
CA ASP A 147 2.28 -6.51 -1.14
C ASP A 147 1.62 -7.83 -0.71
N PHE A 148 2.07 -8.93 -1.32
CA PHE A 148 1.52 -10.27 -1.07
C PHE A 148 1.57 -10.66 0.41
N ARG A 149 2.58 -10.23 1.16
CA ARG A 149 2.70 -10.60 2.59
C ARG A 149 1.59 -9.95 3.41
N LEU A 150 1.30 -8.67 3.13
CA LEU A 150 0.20 -7.95 3.78
C LEU A 150 -1.17 -8.51 3.36
N GLU A 151 -1.35 -8.87 2.09
CA GLU A 151 -2.58 -9.53 1.62
C GLU A 151 -2.83 -10.83 2.39
N GLN A 152 -1.81 -11.67 2.51
CA GLN A 152 -1.91 -12.95 3.21
C GLN A 152 -2.16 -12.76 4.71
N SER A 153 -1.54 -11.77 5.36
CA SER A 153 -1.79 -11.50 6.78
C SER A 153 -3.21 -11.00 7.03
N LEU A 154 -3.74 -10.14 6.17
CA LEU A 154 -5.11 -9.66 6.24
C LEU A 154 -6.11 -10.79 5.98
N LEU A 155 -5.91 -11.59 4.92
CA LEU A 155 -6.76 -12.74 4.63
C LEU A 155 -6.76 -13.76 5.76
N ALA A 156 -5.61 -14.05 6.38
CA ALA A 156 -5.53 -14.94 7.53
C ALA A 156 -6.22 -14.35 8.77
N ALA A 157 -6.16 -13.04 8.99
CA ALA A 157 -6.86 -12.38 10.09
C ALA A 157 -8.38 -12.39 9.88
N ILE A 158 -8.84 -12.13 8.65
CA ILE A 158 -10.24 -12.23 8.26
C ILE A 158 -10.72 -13.67 8.43
N GLN A 159 -10.00 -14.68 7.93
CA GLN A 159 -10.39 -16.08 8.10
C GLN A 159 -10.52 -16.47 9.57
N ARG A 160 -9.59 -16.03 10.43
CA ARG A 160 -9.65 -16.27 11.88
C ARG A 160 -10.85 -15.58 12.54
N SER A 161 -11.26 -14.40 12.07
CA SER A 161 -12.41 -13.70 12.65
C SER A 161 -13.72 -14.43 12.39
N PHE A 162 -13.83 -15.26 11.35
CA PHE A 162 -15.02 -16.09 11.07
C PHE A 162 -14.93 -17.52 11.60
N GLY A 163 -13.74 -17.99 12.00
CA GLY A 163 -13.55 -19.32 12.59
C GLY A 163 -13.83 -19.40 14.10
N GLN A 164 -14.26 -18.30 14.72
CA GLN A 164 -14.64 -18.22 16.14
C GLN A 164 -16.15 -18.15 16.32
#